data_AF-A0A957ZVX4-F1
#
_entry.id   AF-A0A957ZVX4-F1
#
_cell.length_a   1.000
_cell.length_b   1.000
_cell.length_c   1.000
_cell.angle_alpha   90.00
_cell.angle_beta   90.00
_cell.angle_gamma   90.00
#
_symmetry.space_group_name_H-M   'P 1'
#
loop_
_entity.id
_entity.type
_entity.pdbx_description
1 polymer ?
#
loop_
_entity_poly.entity_id
_entity_poly.type
_entity_poly.pdbx_seq_one_letter_code
_entity_poly.pdbx_strand_id
1 'polypeptide(L)'
;MLHELHIRNFAIIDDLYLQFGPGLNILTGETGAGKSIIIDAVGLLLGDRATAEWVRAGCDVAEIEATFRMPPADESAGELHALLEEQGLDDPDNPDWIVLAREVRLSGRNVCRVNGRAVSL
;
A
#
# COMPACT_ATOMS: atom_id res chain seq x y z
N MET A 1 -1.44 11.78 -0.35
CA MET A 1 -0.11 11.68 0.28
C MET A 1 -0.02 10.42 1.12
N LEU A 2 1.02 9.60 0.96
CA LEU A 2 1.28 8.45 1.83
C LEU A 2 1.43 8.91 3.28
N HIS A 3 0.61 8.39 4.18
CA HIS A 3 0.60 8.73 5.60
C HIS A 3 1.08 7.57 6.46
N GLU A 4 0.64 6.36 6.17
CA GLU A 4 1.02 5.15 6.91
C GLU A 4 1.33 4.02 5.95
N LEU A 5 2.25 3.15 6.34
CA LEU A 5 2.60 1.92 5.63
C LEU A 5 2.80 0.81 6.65
N HIS A 6 2.04 -0.26 6.49
CA HIS A 6 2.19 -1.50 7.23
C HIS A 6 2.60 -2.62 6.29
N ILE A 7 3.67 -3.33 6.66
CA ILE A 7 4.21 -4.45 5.90
C ILE A 7 4.33 -5.64 6.85
N ARG A 8 3.80 -6.79 6.44
CA ARG A 8 4.01 -8.07 7.14
C ARG A 8 4.49 -9.15 6.19
N ASN A 9 5.45 -9.95 6.67
CA ASN A 9 5.97 -11.13 5.99
C ASN A 9 6.42 -10.87 4.53
N PHE A 10 7.04 -9.72 4.27
CA PHE A 10 7.47 -9.30 2.94
C PHE A 10 9.00 -9.28 2.83
N ALA A 11 9.56 -10.09 1.93
CA ALA A 11 11.00 -10.30 1.80
C ALA A 11 11.66 -10.64 3.15
N ILE A 12 12.49 -9.76 3.71
CA ILE A 12 13.13 -9.95 5.03
C ILE A 12 12.31 -9.37 6.20
N ILE A 13 11.26 -8.59 5.90
CA ILE A 13 10.44 -7.88 6.89
C ILE A 13 9.44 -8.86 7.51
N ASP A 14 9.47 -8.97 8.84
CA ASP A 14 8.49 -9.72 9.63
C ASP A 14 7.23 -8.86 9.87
N ASP A 15 7.38 -7.75 10.59
CA ASP A 15 6.36 -6.72 10.77
C ASP A 15 7.04 -5.35 10.80
N LEU A 16 6.57 -4.40 9.98
CA LEU A 16 7.05 -3.03 9.91
C LEU A 16 5.89 -2.07 9.79
N TYR A 17 5.81 -1.14 10.74
CA TYR A 17 4.90 0.00 10.71
C TYR A 17 5.67 1.30 10.56
N LEU A 18 5.30 2.12 9.58
CA LEU A 18 5.88 3.44 9.34
C LEU A 18 4.78 4.49 9.24
N GLN A 19 5.00 5.63 9.90
CA GLN A 19 4.20 6.83 9.74
C GLN A 19 5.04 7.92 9.08
N PHE A 20 4.50 8.54 8.04
CA PHE A 20 5.17 9.56 7.23
C PHE A 20 4.68 10.96 7.61
N GLY A 21 5.63 11.89 7.74
CA GLY A 21 5.35 13.30 7.93
C GLY A 21 5.11 14.01 6.59
N PRO A 22 4.54 15.24 6.59
CA PRO A 22 4.34 16.02 5.38
C PRO A 22 5.67 16.37 4.67
N GLY A 23 5.62 16.51 3.35
CA GLY A 23 6.77 16.93 2.55
C GLY A 23 7.81 15.83 2.36
N LEU A 24 9.08 16.12 2.70
CA LEU A 24 10.21 15.23 2.44
C LEU A 24 10.47 14.31 3.65
N ASN A 25 10.36 13.00 3.42
CA ASN A 25 10.77 11.97 4.37
C ASN A 25 12.10 11.37 3.92
N ILE A 26 13.09 11.31 4.81
CA ILE A 26 14.43 10.80 4.52
C ILE A 26 14.62 9.47 5.24
N LEU A 27 14.74 8.38 4.49
CA LEU A 27 15.09 7.06 5.01
C LEU A 27 16.60 6.86 4.89
N THR A 28 17.28 6.74 6.04
CA THR A 28 18.72 6.49 6.09
C THR A 28 19.02 5.10 6.66
N GLY A 29 20.26 4.64 6.46
CA GLY A 29 20.72 3.33 6.94
C GLY A 29 21.82 2.78 6.05
N GLU A 30 22.50 1.73 6.50
CA GLU A 30 23.57 1.08 5.75
C GLU A 30 23.05 0.37 4.48
N THR A 31 23.97 -0.06 3.62
CA THR A 31 23.65 -0.93 2.47
C THR A 31 23.07 -2.24 3.00
N GLY A 32 21.94 -2.67 2.44
CA GLY A 32 21.25 -3.89 2.88
C GLY A 32 20.31 -3.70 4.07
N ALA A 33 20.17 -2.50 4.62
CA ALA A 33 19.25 -2.21 5.73
C ALA A 33 17.74 -2.28 5.37
N GLY A 34 17.37 -2.77 4.19
CA GLY A 34 15.96 -2.94 3.79
C GLY A 34 15.26 -1.70 3.24
N LYS A 35 15.96 -0.58 3.01
CA LYS A 35 15.36 0.65 2.46
C LYS A 35 14.67 0.43 1.09
N SER A 36 15.32 -0.29 0.18
CA SER A 36 14.74 -0.58 -1.14
C SER A 36 13.48 -1.44 -1.04
N ILE A 37 13.43 -2.37 -0.08
CA ILE A 37 12.28 -3.26 0.15
C ILE A 37 11.03 -2.45 0.54
N ILE A 38 11.20 -1.34 1.27
CA ILE A 38 10.10 -0.42 1.58
C ILE A 38 9.56 0.24 0.30
N ILE A 39 10.45 0.62 -0.62
CA ILE A 39 10.07 1.19 -1.92
C ILE A 39 9.38 0.14 -2.79
N ASP A 40 9.90 -1.08 -2.82
CA ASP A 40 9.31 -2.21 -3.56
C ASP A 40 7.90 -2.52 -3.04
N ALA A 41 7.69 -2.46 -1.71
CA ALA A 41 6.37 -2.65 -1.11
C ALA A 41 5.35 -1.59 -1.55
N VAL A 42 5.77 -0.32 -1.61
CA VAL A 42 4.94 0.77 -2.14
C VAL A 42 4.67 0.57 -3.63
N GLY A 43 5.68 0.19 -4.42
CA GLY A 43 5.50 -0.15 -5.84
C GLY A 43 4.47 -1.26 -6.05
N LEU A 44 4.50 -2.27 -5.18
CA LEU A 44 3.54 -3.36 -5.18
C LEU A 44 2.10 -2.90 -4.92
N LEU A 45 1.88 -1.92 -4.03
CA LEU A 45 0.57 -1.32 -3.82
C LEU A 45 0.09 -0.51 -5.03
N LEU A 46 1.01 0.10 -5.76
CA LEU A 46 0.74 0.93 -6.93
C LEU A 46 0.59 0.13 -8.24
N GLY A 47 0.65 -1.20 -8.16
CA GLY A 47 0.34 -2.08 -9.29
C GLY A 47 1.53 -2.83 -9.89
N ASP A 48 2.72 -2.76 -9.28
CA ASP A 48 3.87 -3.54 -9.75
C ASP A 48 3.56 -5.05 -9.73
N ARG A 49 4.32 -5.82 -10.52
CA ARG A 49 4.07 -7.26 -10.62
C ARG A 49 4.35 -7.97 -9.30
N ALA A 50 3.32 -8.61 -8.74
CA ALA A 50 3.49 -9.51 -7.61
C ALA A 50 4.04 -10.87 -8.05
N THR A 51 5.06 -11.32 -7.33
CA THR A 51 5.65 -12.65 -7.43
C THR A 51 5.65 -13.29 -6.04
N ALA A 52 5.63 -14.62 -5.99
CA ALA A 52 5.68 -15.37 -4.74
C ALA A 52 7.03 -15.19 -3.99
N GLU A 53 8.07 -14.72 -4.68
CA GLU A 53 9.39 -14.43 -4.11
C GLU A 53 9.36 -13.30 -3.06
N TRP A 54 8.33 -12.45 -3.11
CA TRP A 54 8.11 -11.42 -2.11
C TRP A 54 7.60 -11.98 -0.78
N VAL A 55 7.07 -13.21 -0.75
CA VAL A 55 6.63 -13.82 0.50
C VAL A 55 7.85 -14.22 1.30
N ARG A 56 7.93 -13.71 2.54
CA ARG A 56 9.02 -14.02 3.46
C ARG A 56 9.16 -15.53 3.66
N ALA A 57 10.41 -15.99 3.73
CA ALA A 57 10.70 -17.41 3.93
C ALA A 57 10.05 -17.94 5.22
N GLY A 58 9.33 -19.05 5.11
CA GLY A 58 8.58 -19.68 6.19
C GLY A 58 7.15 -19.15 6.39
N CYS A 59 6.71 -18.20 5.55
CA CYS A 59 5.37 -17.64 5.57
C CYS A 59 4.59 -18.06 4.31
N ASP A 60 3.25 -18.08 4.41
CA ASP A 60 2.38 -18.40 3.27
C ASP A 60 1.83 -17.16 2.55
N VAL A 61 1.87 -16.01 3.23
CA VAL A 61 1.25 -14.75 2.80
C VAL A 61 2.12 -13.57 3.21
N ALA A 62 2.31 -12.62 2.28
CA ALA A 62 2.79 -11.27 2.55
C ALA A 62 1.63 -10.28 2.47
N GLU A 63 1.58 -9.32 3.39
CA GLU A 63 0.55 -8.29 3.45
C GLU A 63 1.22 -6.92 3.41
N ILE A 64 0.67 -6.03 2.59
CA ILE A 64 1.10 -4.64 2.49
C ILE A 64 -0.16 -3.80 2.53
N GLU A 65 -0.20 -2.80 3.40
CA GLU A 65 -1.30 -1.85 3.52
C GLU A 65 -0.72 -0.44 3.64
N ALA A 66 -1.32 0.52 2.95
CA ALA A 66 -0.96 1.91 3.09
C ALA A 66 -2.18 2.81 3.11
N THR A 67 -2.10 3.81 3.97
CA THR A 67 -3.11 4.86 4.10
C THR A 67 -2.61 6.11 3.40
N PHE A 68 -3.40 6.63 2.47
CA PHE A 68 -3.14 7.86 1.75
C PHE A 68 -4.13 8.93 2.17
N ARG A 69 -3.62 10.09 2.58
CA ARG A 69 -4.44 11.30 2.74
C ARG A 69 -4.82 11.85 1.37
N MET A 70 -6.09 12.13 1.15
CA MET A 70 -6.55 12.81 -0.04
C MET A 70 -6.04 14.26 -0.09
N PRO A 71 -5.71 14.78 -1.28
CA PRO A 71 -5.39 16.19 -1.44
C PRO A 71 -6.61 17.04 -1.06
N PRO A 72 -6.40 18.28 -0.56
CA PRO A 72 -7.50 19.21 -0.32
C PRO A 72 -8.30 19.41 -1.62
N ALA A 73 -9.61 19.63 -1.48
CA ALA A 73 -10.56 19.70 -2.59
C ALA A 73 -10.17 20.77 -3.63
N ASP A 74 -9.45 20.32 -4.66
CA ASP A 74 -9.24 21.00 -5.94
C ASP A 74 -9.86 20.15 -7.06
N GLU A 75 -9.73 20.59 -8.32
CA GLU A 75 -10.31 19.87 -9.46
C GLU A 75 -9.83 18.40 -9.53
N SER A 76 -8.56 18.13 -9.18
CA SER A 76 -8.00 16.78 -9.21
C SER A 76 -8.53 15.88 -8.09
N ALA A 77 -8.74 16.44 -6.90
CA ALA A 77 -9.35 15.74 -5.78
C ALA A 77 -10.82 15.38 -6.09
N GLY A 78 -11.53 16.27 -6.78
CA GLY A 78 -12.91 16.06 -7.21
C GLY A 78 -13.07 14.89 -8.19
N GLU A 79 -12.18 14.79 -9.18
CA GLU A 79 -12.16 13.66 -10.13
C GLU A 79 -11.91 12.32 -9.42
N LEU A 80 -10.96 12.29 -8.48
CA LEU A 80 -10.66 11.08 -7.71
C LEU A 80 -11.83 10.65 -6.83
N HIS A 81 -12.50 11.59 -6.14
CA HIS A 81 -13.70 11.28 -5.37
C HIS A 81 -14.82 10.70 -6.24
N ALA A 82 -15.11 11.34 -7.39
CA ALA A 82 -16.14 10.88 -8.31
C ALA A 82 -15.82 9.47 -8.84
N LEU A 83 -14.56 9.19 -9.15
CA LEU A 83 -14.11 7.86 -9.57
C LEU A 83 -14.32 6.82 -8.46
N LEU A 84 -13.95 7.13 -7.21
CA LEU A 84 -14.15 6.22 -6.08
C LEU A 84 -15.64 5.95 -5.86
N GLU A 85 -16.50 6.96 -5.90
CA GLU A 85 -17.94 6.80 -5.75
C GLU A 85 -18.55 5.96 -6.89
N GLU A 86 -18.20 6.26 -8.15
CA GLU A 86 -18.68 5.54 -9.33
C GLU A 86 -18.31 4.05 -9.29
N GLN A 87 -17.09 3.74 -8.84
CA GLN A 87 -16.62 2.36 -8.70
C GLN A 87 -17.09 1.70 -7.39
N GLY A 88 -17.78 2.44 -6.52
CA GLY A 88 -18.15 2.00 -5.18
C GLY A 88 -16.89 1.56 -4.42
N LEU A 89 -15.88 2.42 -4.33
CA LEU A 89 -14.63 2.27 -3.58
C LEU A 89 -14.43 3.41 -2.57
N ASP A 90 -15.40 4.32 -2.47
CA ASP A 90 -15.46 5.39 -1.48
C ASP A 90 -15.65 4.86 -0.05
N ASP A 91 -15.21 5.66 0.92
CA ASP A 91 -15.49 5.48 2.35
C ASP A 91 -16.15 6.77 2.88
N PRO A 92 -17.50 6.82 2.96
CA PRO A 92 -18.23 7.99 3.43
C PRO A 92 -17.91 8.41 4.87
N ASP A 93 -17.47 7.47 5.70
CA ASP A 93 -17.09 7.73 7.09
C ASP A 93 -15.69 8.34 7.19
N ASN A 94 -14.83 8.09 6.19
CA ASN A 94 -13.45 8.58 6.12
C ASN A 94 -13.09 9.18 4.74
N PRO A 95 -13.79 10.23 4.27
CA PRO A 95 -13.65 10.72 2.90
C PRO A 95 -12.26 11.28 2.58
N ASP A 96 -11.52 11.74 3.58
CA ASP A 96 -10.18 12.29 3.41
C ASP A 96 -9.09 11.21 3.25
N TRP A 97 -9.44 9.93 3.26
CA TRP A 97 -8.50 8.82 3.32
C TRP A 97 -8.80 7.75 2.28
N ILE A 98 -7.72 7.18 1.74
CA ILE A 98 -7.77 6.01 0.85
C ILE A 98 -6.82 4.96 1.42
N VAL A 99 -7.35 3.78 1.68
CA VAL A 99 -6.56 2.61 2.10
C VAL A 99 -6.34 1.71 0.90
N LEU A 100 -5.08 1.52 0.53
CA LEU A 100 -4.68 0.51 -0.45
C LEU A 100 -4.09 -0.69 0.29
N ALA A 101 -4.56 -1.89 -0.03
CA ALA A 101 -3.99 -3.11 0.53
C ALA A 101 -3.74 -4.15 -0.54
N ARG A 102 -2.66 -4.91 -0.37
CA ARG A 102 -2.32 -6.04 -1.23
C ARG A 102 -1.84 -7.22 -0.41
N GLU A 103 -2.43 -8.36 -0.71
CA GLU A 103 -2.07 -9.66 -0.15
C GLU A 103 -1.43 -10.49 -1.26
N VAL A 104 -0.22 -11.01 -1.05
CA VAL A 104 0.48 -11.90 -1.99
C VAL A 104 0.69 -13.24 -1.33
N ARG A 105 0.19 -14.30 -1.97
CA ARG A 105 0.32 -15.67 -1.46
C ARG A 105 1.48 -16.39 -2.14
N LEU A 106 2.09 -17.30 -1.41
CA LEU A 106 3.13 -18.19 -1.93
C LEU A 106 2.62 -19.03 -3.12
N SER A 107 1.31 -19.30 -3.17
CA SER A 107 0.65 -19.99 -4.29
C SER A 107 0.60 -19.17 -5.59
N GLY A 108 1.08 -17.93 -5.60
CA GLY A 108 1.06 -17.00 -6.74
C GLY A 108 -0.24 -16.20 -6.90
N ARG A 109 -1.26 -16.47 -6.06
CA ARG A 109 -2.48 -15.65 -6.03
C ARG A 109 -2.19 -14.35 -5.29
N ASN A 110 -2.68 -13.22 -5.78
CA ASN A 110 -2.70 -11.97 -5.04
C ASN A 110 -4.11 -11.38 -5.02
N VAL A 111 -4.39 -10.57 -4.01
CA VAL A 111 -5.66 -9.86 -3.83
C VAL A 111 -5.31 -8.41 -3.57
N CYS A 112 -5.92 -7.50 -4.33
CA CYS A 112 -5.76 -6.06 -4.15
C CYS A 112 -7.07 -5.49 -3.61
N ARG A 113 -6.98 -4.47 -2.76
CA ARG A 113 -8.12 -3.81 -2.14
C ARG A 113 -7.94 -2.31 -2.12
N VAL A 114 -9.06 -1.62 -2.29
CA VAL A 114 -9.20 -0.17 -2.08
C VAL A 114 -10.34 0.00 -1.07
N ASN A 115 -10.08 0.68 0.06
CA ASN A 115 -11.04 0.88 1.15
C ASN A 115 -11.75 -0.43 1.55
N GLY A 116 -10.97 -1.50 1.69
CA GLY A 116 -11.44 -2.84 2.06
C GLY A 116 -12.16 -3.63 0.95
N ARG A 117 -12.51 -3.01 -0.17
CA ARG A 117 -13.19 -3.67 -1.30
C ARG A 117 -12.17 -4.26 -2.27
N ALA A 118 -12.40 -5.51 -2.69
CA ALA A 118 -11.50 -6.21 -3.61
C ALA A 118 -11.58 -5.64 -5.02
N VAL A 119 -10.42 -5.38 -5.62
CA VAL A 119 -10.28 -4.86 -6.99
C VAL A 119 -9.31 -5.72 -7.80
N SER A 120 -9.44 -5.65 -9.12
CA SER A 120 -8.45 -6.19 -10.06
C SER A 120 -7.38 -5.16 -10.40
N LEU A 121 -6.15 -5.64 -10.63
CA LEU A 121 -5.08 -4.91 -11.30
C LEU A 121 -4.93 -5.41 -12.73
#